data_AF-A0A9E6EDE1-F1
#
_entry.id   AF-A0A9E6EDE1-F1
#
_cell.length_a   1.000
_cell.length_b   1.000
_cell.length_c   1.000
_cell.angle_alpha   90.00
_cell.angle_beta   90.00
_cell.angle_gamma   90.00
#
_symmetry.space_group_name_H-M   'P 1'
#
loop_
_entity.id
_entity.type
_entity.pdbx_description
1 polymer ?
#
loop_
_entity_poly.entity_id
_entity_poly.type
_entity_poly.pdbx_seq_one_letter_code
_entity_poly.pdbx_strand_id
1 'polypeptide(L)' 'PAVEVNEEDAVRVYHGVRLPWKITPPVSPEGWVRVLDAAGRLLAVATFQRGLLRFERVFHFSWET' A
#
# COMPACT_ATOMS: atom_id res chain seq x y z
N PRO A 1 -5.19 -9.56 -4.39
CA PRO A 1 -4.80 -9.48 -2.96
C PRO A 1 -4.88 -8.02 -2.49
N ALA A 2 -5.24 -7.80 -1.23
CA ALA A 2 -5.29 -6.48 -0.63
C ALA A 2 -4.53 -6.48 0.69
N VAL A 3 -4.00 -5.32 1.02
CA VAL A 3 -3.18 -5.05 2.18
C VAL A 3 -3.74 -3.80 2.83
N GLU A 4 -4.10 -3.89 4.10
CA GLU A 4 -4.50 -2.73 4.88
C GLU A 4 -3.28 -2.13 5.58
N VAL A 5 -3.14 -0.81 5.48
CA VAL A 5 -2.14 -0.02 6.17
C VAL A 5 -2.78 0.76 7.30
N ASN A 6 -2.03 0.94 8.40
CA ASN A 6 -2.37 1.92 9.41
C ASN A 6 -2.27 3.36 8.83
N GLU A 7 -2.76 4.34 9.60
CA GLU A 7 -2.81 5.74 9.16
C GLU A 7 -1.43 6.35 8.92
N GLU A 8 -0.43 6.00 9.73
CA GLU A 8 0.96 6.49 9.56
C GLU A 8 1.57 5.98 8.25
N ASP A 9 1.37 4.70 7.95
CA ASP A 9 1.83 4.07 6.72
C ASP A 9 1.03 4.59 5.51
N ALA A 10 -0.26 4.90 5.67
CA ALA A 10 -1.05 5.56 4.63
C ALA A 10 -0.45 6.91 4.22
N VAL A 11 -0.07 7.75 5.20
CA VAL A 11 0.63 9.03 4.94
C VAL A 11 1.93 8.80 4.15
N ARG A 12 2.71 7.78 4.52
CA ARG A 12 3.94 7.43 3.80
C ARG A 12 3.67 6.97 2.36
N VAL A 13 2.60 6.20 2.13
CA VAL A 13 2.15 5.82 0.77
C VAL A 13 1.82 7.05 -0.07
N TYR A 14 1.09 8.03 0.49
CA TYR A 14 0.78 9.28 -0.20
C TYR A 14 2.03 10.04 -0.62
N HIS A 15 3.07 10.06 0.23
CA HIS A 15 4.35 10.68 -0.10
C HIS A 15 5.26 9.83 -1.02
N GLY A 16 4.79 8.67 -1.50
CA GLY A 16 5.56 7.77 -2.36
C GLY A 16 6.74 7.10 -1.66
N VAL A 17 6.74 7.09 -0.32
CA VAL A 17 7.82 6.49 0.48
C VAL A 17 7.68 4.98 0.45
N ARG A 18 8.74 4.26 0.09
CA ARG A 18 8.78 2.79 0.12
C ARG A 18 8.56 2.30 1.55
N LEU A 19 7.61 1.39 1.75
CA LEU A 19 7.32 0.84 3.06
C LEU A 19 8.05 -0.50 3.27
N PRO A 20 8.80 -0.67 4.38
CA PRO A 20 9.30 -1.98 4.79
C PRO A 20 8.11 -2.86 5.14
N TRP A 21 7.83 -3.86 4.31
CA TRP A 21 6.56 -4.56 4.35
C TRP A 21 6.71 -5.95 5.00
N LYS A 22 6.35 -6.06 6.29
CA LYS A 22 6.26 -7.35 7.00
C LYS A 22 4.86 -7.93 6.80
N ILE A 23 4.66 -8.72 5.75
CA ILE A 23 3.39 -9.45 5.58
C ILE A 23 3.33 -10.66 6.49
N THR A 24 2.27 -10.69 7.29
CA THR A 24 1.49 -11.89 7.62
C THR A 24 0.06 -11.60 7.14
N PRO A 25 -0.56 -12.30 6.17
CA PRO A 25 -0.27 -13.62 5.55
C PRO A 25 0.05 -13.55 4.03
N PRO A 26 0.59 -14.62 3.39
CA PRO A 26 1.44 -14.55 2.21
C PRO A 26 0.66 -14.13 0.96
N VAL A 27 0.79 -12.86 0.58
CA VAL A 27 0.41 -12.44 -0.76
C VAL A 27 1.46 -13.03 -1.70
N SER A 28 1.02 -13.81 -2.69
CA SER A 28 1.89 -14.44 -3.68
C SER A 28 2.90 -13.41 -4.21
N PRO A 29 4.22 -13.69 -4.13
CA PRO A 29 5.29 -12.70 -4.23
C PRO A 29 5.45 -12.04 -5.60
N GLU A 30 4.61 -12.37 -6.58
CA GLU A 30 4.76 -11.90 -7.97
C GLU A 30 3.52 -11.18 -8.51
N GLY A 31 2.55 -10.85 -7.65
CA GLY A 31 1.29 -10.22 -8.04
C GLY A 31 1.18 -8.73 -7.72
N TRP A 32 0.29 -8.05 -8.44
CA TRP A 32 -0.19 -6.72 -8.06
C TRP A 32 -1.02 -6.81 -6.76
N VAL A 33 -0.75 -5.89 -5.84
CA VAL A 33 -1.36 -5.79 -4.52
C VAL A 33 -2.04 -4.44 -4.39
N ARG A 34 -3.29 -4.45 -3.93
CA ARG A 34 -4.01 -3.22 -3.56
C ARG A 34 -3.63 -2.83 -2.15
N VAL A 35 -3.25 -1.58 -1.95
CA VAL A 35 -2.96 -1.01 -0.64
C VAL A 35 -4.15 -0.15 -0.24
N LEU A 36 -4.79 -0.53 0.85
CA LEU A 36 -6.01 0.07 1.37
C LEU A 36 -5.72 0.77 2.71
N ASP A 37 -6.40 1.87 3.01
CA ASP A 37 -6.40 2.40 4.37
C ASP A 37 -7.36 1.62 5.29
N ALA A 38 -7.39 2.00 6.57
CA ALA A 38 -8.27 1.42 7.58
C ALA A 38 -9.78 1.59 7.27
N ALA A 39 -10.15 2.51 6.38
CA ALA A 39 -11.52 2.69 5.90
C ALA A 39 -11.81 1.86 4.62
N GLY A 40 -10.85 1.07 4.15
CA GLY A 40 -10.96 0.26 2.93
C GLY A 40 -10.76 1.05 1.64
N ARG A 41 -10.30 2.31 1.70
CA ARG A 41 -10.07 3.15 0.51
C ARG A 41 -8.77 2.76 -0.16
N LEU A 42 -8.79 2.65 -1.49
CA LEU A 42 -7.64 2.22 -2.29
C LEU A 42 -6.59 3.33 -2.43
N LEU A 43 -5.55 3.30 -1.60
CA LEU A 43 -4.45 4.27 -1.61
C LEU A 43 -3.47 4.06 -2.76
N ALA A 44 -3.12 2.82 -3.06
CA ALA A 44 -2.11 2.52 -4.07
C ALA A 44 -2.26 1.12 -4.65
N VAL A 45 -1.65 0.92 -5.81
CA VAL A 45 -1.32 -0.42 -6.31
C VAL A 45 0.19 -0.59 -6.24
N ALA A 46 0.61 -1.71 -5.66
CA ALA A 46 2.01 -2.03 -5.43
C ALA A 46 2.34 -3.44 -5.92
N THR A 47 3.61 -3.69 -6.19
CA THR A 47 4.15 -5.04 -6.40
C THR A 47 4.99 -5.44 -5.20
N PHE A 48 4.96 -6.72 -4.85
CA PHE A 48 5.88 -7.24 -3.83
C PHE A 48 7.20 -7.59 -4.50
N GLN A 49 8.29 -6.96 -4.07
CA GLN A 49 9.63 -7.25 -4.58
C GLN A 49 10.59 -7.38 -3.42
N ARG A 50 11.17 -8.59 -3.23
CA ARG A 50 12.22 -8.86 -2.23
C ARG A 50 11.85 -8.43 -0.80
N GLY A 51 10.61 -8.64 -0.36
CA GLY A 51 10.17 -8.23 0.99
C GLY A 51 9.70 -6.79 1.12
N LEU A 52 9.62 -6.04 0.02
CA LEU A 52 9.21 -4.63 0.01
C LEU A 52 8.00 -4.43 -0.91
N LEU A 53 7.12 -3.50 -0.52
CA LEU A 53 6.11 -2.99 -1.45
C LEU A 53 6.72 -1.88 -2.29
N ARG A 54 6.72 -2.10 -3.60
CA ARG A 54 7.02 -1.08 -4.59
C ARG A 54 5.72 -0.52 -5.12
N PHE A 55 5.46 0.75 -4.85
CA PHE A 55 4.27 1.43 -5.36
C PHE A 55 4.42 1.69 -6.85
N GLU A 56 3.51 1.13 -7.64
CA GLU A 56 3.43 1.33 -9.09
C GLU A 56 2.50 2.51 -9.43
N ARG A 57 1.46 2.69 -8.62
CA ARG A 57 0.53 3.81 -8.74
C ARG A 57 0.00 4.21 -7.37
N VAL A 58 0.11 5.49 -7.03
CA VAL A 58 -0.47 6.08 -5.83
C VAL A 58 -1.68 6.92 -6.25
N PHE A 59 -2.79 6.74 -5.55
CA PHE A 59 -4.01 7.53 -5.72
C PHE A 59 -4.03 8.62 -4.65
N HIS A 60 -3.96 9.87 -5.08
CA HIS A 60 -4.18 11.00 -4.21
C HIS A 60 -5.69 11.20 -4.05
N PHE A 61 -6.19 10.99 -2.83
CA PHE A 61 -7.49 11.50 -2.43
C PHE A 61 -7.23 12.83 -1.78
N SER A 62 -7.70 13.89 -2.41
CA SER A 62 -7.85 15.17 -1.74
C SER A 62 -8.85 14.94 -0.60
N TRP A 63 -8.39 15.07 0.63
CA TRP A 63 -9.26 15.29 1.77
C TRP A 63 -9.84 16.69 1.56
N GLU A 64 -10.92 16.79 0.79
CA GLU A 64 -11.73 18.00 0.82
C GLU A 64 -12.34 18.07 2.23
N THR A 65 -11.70 18.89 3.06
CA THR A 65 -12.14 19.29 4.40
C THR A 65 -13.46 20.03 4.36
#